data_AF-A0A2N9HED9-F1
#
_entry.id   AF-A0A2N9HED9-F1
#
_cell.length_a   1.000
_cell.length_b   1.000
_cell.length_c   1.000
_cell.angle_alpha   90.00
_cell.angle_beta   90.00
_cell.angle_gamma   90.00
#
_symmetry.space_group_name_H-M   'P 1'
#
loop_
_entity.id
_entity.type
_entity.pdbx_description
1 polymer ?
#
loop_
_entity_poly.entity_id
_entity_poly.type
_entity_poly.pdbx_seq_one_letter_code
_entity_poly.pdbx_strand_id
1 'polypeptide(L)'
;MAKRKKMMEKDYVWITTDPITSLVHTMNPSTISTMQGVLGVKSYFSKTQGHGFQDFYLRFSKRFSSEHPEEDNHEPGIFAIVNVIGNSYRELGFWSNGLGFSENINENNVTYSSSMKELGQVFWPGGPWYVPRGWTLPTSAKPLRIGVPVTAIFKQYVKVEYDQSENHISYTGFTINVFKATLEQLQFHLPSNFFPFNGTYDALVEQIYLKNFDAVVGDVMVLAKRYKHAEFTHPYTDSGLVMIVPVQSKSSNKAWLFMKPFTKAMWFLILTINVYNGFVIWLIERNNCPELNGSVLNQMATLMWLAFKTLFSIPVIMQTYTASLTSMLTIQQLEPTIADVEALQNSNAMIGHPNGSFVSKYLVDVLHFKPNNTKAYNSPEAYAQALRSKEIAAAFLEYPLAKHFQGDPDCYLA
;
A
#
# COMPACT_ATOMS: atom_id res chain seq x y z
N MET A 1 -8.41 16.09 33.69
CA MET A 1 -7.65 16.53 32.49
C MET A 1 -8.56 17.07 31.38
N ALA A 2 -9.61 16.35 30.98
CA ALA A 2 -10.57 16.76 29.95
C ALA A 2 -11.20 18.15 30.17
N LYS A 3 -11.68 18.46 31.39
CA LYS A 3 -12.23 19.78 31.73
C LYS A 3 -11.25 20.94 31.49
N ARG A 4 -9.97 20.76 31.82
CA ARG A 4 -8.93 21.80 31.59
C ARG A 4 -8.66 22.03 30.11
N LYS A 5 -8.89 21.02 29.26
CA LYS A 5 -8.76 21.10 27.80
C LYS A 5 -10.05 21.53 27.09
N LYS A 6 -11.06 22.00 27.83
CA LYS A 6 -12.39 22.38 27.31
C LYS A 6 -13.11 21.27 26.55
N MET A 7 -12.77 20.01 26.83
CA MET A 7 -13.40 18.86 26.18
C MET A 7 -14.67 18.39 26.90
N MET A 8 -15.10 19.08 27.96
CA MET A 8 -16.37 18.82 28.68
C MET A 8 -17.47 19.81 28.26
N GLU A 9 -17.26 20.48 27.12
CA GLU A 9 -18.16 21.49 26.55
C GLU A 9 -18.91 20.91 25.33
N LYS A 10 -19.64 21.76 24.62
CA LYS A 10 -20.34 21.41 23.39
C LYS A 10 -19.35 20.80 22.37
N ASP A 11 -19.82 19.83 21.57
CA ASP A 11 -19.09 19.09 20.52
C ASP A 11 -18.26 17.87 20.98
N TYR A 12 -18.29 17.52 22.27
CA TYR A 12 -17.64 16.32 22.79
C TYR A 12 -18.64 15.36 23.45
N VAL A 13 -18.41 14.07 23.27
CA VAL A 13 -19.16 12.99 23.91
C VAL A 13 -18.19 12.11 24.67
N TRP A 14 -18.54 11.80 25.93
CA TRP A 14 -17.74 10.92 26.78
C TRP A 14 -18.54 9.70 27.17
N ILE A 15 -18.00 8.53 26.83
CA ILE A 15 -18.50 7.22 27.27
C ILE A 15 -17.44 6.62 28.20
N THR A 16 -17.87 6.12 29.35
CA THR A 16 -16.98 5.54 30.37
C THR A 16 -17.41 4.12 30.72
N THR A 17 -16.44 3.29 31.07
CA THR A 17 -16.63 1.89 31.47
C THR A 17 -16.85 1.78 32.99
N ASP A 18 -17.14 0.57 33.46
CA ASP A 18 -17.47 0.28 34.86
C ASP A 18 -16.48 0.85 35.88
N PRO A 19 -15.14 0.66 35.77
CA PRO A 19 -14.20 1.06 36.84
C PRO A 19 -14.24 2.54 37.22
N ILE A 20 -14.66 3.40 36.28
CA ILE A 20 -14.79 4.84 36.49
C ILE A 20 -16.21 5.18 36.97
N THR A 21 -17.22 4.60 36.33
CA THR A 21 -18.64 4.92 36.58
C THR A 21 -19.11 4.36 37.93
N SER A 22 -18.64 3.17 38.31
CA SER A 22 -18.98 2.52 39.58
C SER A 22 -18.55 3.37 40.77
N LEU A 23 -17.45 4.11 40.67
CA LEU A 23 -16.92 4.96 41.74
C LEU A 23 -17.62 6.32 41.89
N VAL A 24 -18.45 6.75 40.93
CA VAL A 24 -19.05 8.11 40.93
C VAL A 24 -19.82 8.41 42.22
N HIS A 25 -20.48 7.42 42.81
CA HIS A 25 -21.22 7.58 44.08
C HIS A 25 -20.32 7.86 45.30
N THR A 26 -19.03 7.51 45.24
CA THR A 26 -18.03 7.76 46.30
C THR A 26 -17.33 9.11 46.14
N MET A 27 -17.48 9.76 44.99
CA MET A 27 -16.80 11.00 44.68
C MET A 27 -17.48 12.21 45.32
N ASN A 28 -16.69 13.22 45.67
CA ASN A 28 -17.23 14.49 46.14
C ASN A 28 -18.05 15.19 45.05
N PRO A 29 -19.13 15.91 45.39
CA PRO A 29 -19.97 16.63 44.44
C PRO A 29 -19.20 17.56 43.49
N SER A 30 -18.14 18.21 43.99
CA SER A 30 -17.25 19.05 43.18
C SER A 30 -16.55 18.28 42.07
N THR A 31 -16.18 17.02 42.31
CA THR A 31 -15.55 16.13 41.33
C THR A 31 -16.58 15.63 40.31
N ILE A 32 -17.78 15.25 40.77
CA ILE A 32 -18.88 14.81 39.90
C ILE A 32 -19.27 15.92 38.91
N SER A 33 -19.31 17.18 39.37
CA SER A 33 -19.55 18.36 38.53
C SER A 33 -18.55 18.54 37.38
N THR A 34 -17.36 17.93 37.49
CA THR A 34 -16.35 18.00 36.43
C THR A 34 -16.58 16.98 35.31
N MET A 35 -17.49 16.04 35.52
CA MET A 35 -17.84 14.92 34.64
C MET A 35 -19.24 15.11 34.03
N GLN A 36 -19.75 16.33 33.99
CA GLN A 36 -21.09 16.61 33.46
C GLN A 36 -21.24 16.13 32.01
N GLY A 37 -22.33 15.42 31.73
CA GLY A 37 -22.66 14.88 30.42
C GLY A 37 -21.93 13.59 30.06
N VAL A 38 -21.17 12.99 30.98
CA VAL A 38 -20.57 11.67 30.81
C VAL A 38 -21.67 10.61 30.90
N LEU A 39 -21.69 9.71 29.91
CA LEU A 39 -22.49 8.50 29.93
C LEU A 39 -21.59 7.33 30.33
N GLY A 40 -22.06 6.49 31.26
CA GLY A 40 -21.28 5.38 31.76
C GLY A 40 -22.13 4.15 32.01
N VAL A 41 -21.47 3.00 32.09
CA VAL A 41 -22.07 1.77 32.59
C VAL A 41 -21.45 1.45 33.94
N LYS A 42 -22.28 1.04 34.90
CA LYS A 42 -21.82 0.49 36.17
C LYS A 42 -22.52 -0.84 36.41
N SER A 43 -21.92 -1.76 37.14
CA SER A 43 -22.64 -2.96 37.53
C SER A 43 -23.77 -2.65 38.49
N TYR A 44 -24.87 -3.39 38.33
CA TYR A 44 -26.07 -3.25 39.16
C TYR A 44 -26.24 -4.45 40.08
N PHE A 45 -26.50 -4.15 41.35
CA PHE A 45 -26.85 -5.13 42.37
C PHE A 45 -28.23 -4.82 42.93
N SER A 46 -29.07 -5.84 43.04
CA SER A 46 -30.42 -5.66 43.56
C SER A 46 -30.40 -5.27 45.04
N LYS A 47 -30.93 -4.08 45.37
CA LYS A 47 -30.97 -3.54 46.74
C LYS A 47 -31.94 -4.28 47.67
N THR A 48 -32.76 -5.19 47.16
CA THR A 48 -33.75 -5.95 47.96
C THR A 48 -33.14 -7.11 48.72
N GLN A 49 -31.89 -7.50 48.44
CA GLN A 49 -31.17 -8.47 49.25
C GLN A 49 -30.38 -7.72 50.32
N GLY A 50 -30.81 -7.83 51.58
CA GLY A 50 -30.25 -7.11 52.72
C GLY A 50 -28.75 -7.36 52.98
N HIS A 51 -28.26 -6.91 54.14
CA HIS A 51 -26.84 -6.89 54.57
C HIS A 51 -25.99 -8.14 54.21
N GLY A 52 -26.60 -9.32 54.07
CA GLY A 52 -25.93 -10.56 53.68
C GLY A 52 -25.43 -10.62 52.23
N PHE A 53 -26.09 -9.95 51.27
CA PHE A 53 -25.59 -9.93 49.88
C PHE A 53 -24.36 -9.06 49.73
N GLN A 54 -24.33 -7.90 50.41
CA GLN A 54 -23.16 -7.02 50.41
C GLN A 54 -21.92 -7.74 50.99
N ASP A 55 -22.11 -8.49 52.08
CA ASP A 55 -21.07 -9.29 52.72
C ASP A 55 -20.62 -10.48 51.84
N PHE A 56 -21.57 -11.16 51.18
CA PHE A 56 -21.25 -12.18 50.18
C PHE A 56 -20.46 -11.61 49.00
N TYR A 57 -20.90 -10.49 48.42
CA TYR A 57 -20.26 -9.88 47.26
C TYR A 57 -18.83 -9.44 47.57
N LEU A 58 -18.59 -8.82 48.74
CA LEU A 58 -17.22 -8.48 49.17
C LEU A 58 -16.33 -9.72 49.32
N ARG A 59 -16.86 -10.82 49.86
CA ARG A 59 -16.13 -12.10 49.95
C ARG A 59 -15.89 -12.74 48.59
N PHE A 60 -16.89 -12.74 47.72
CA PHE A 60 -16.85 -13.32 46.38
C PHE A 60 -15.85 -12.57 45.50
N SER A 61 -15.95 -11.24 45.42
CA SER A 61 -15.02 -10.37 44.69
C SER A 61 -13.58 -10.60 45.15
N LYS A 62 -13.33 -10.59 46.46
CA LYS A 62 -12.00 -10.83 47.04
C LYS A 62 -11.44 -12.21 46.68
N ARG A 63 -12.29 -13.24 46.62
CA ARG A 63 -11.88 -14.61 46.29
C ARG A 63 -11.66 -14.79 44.79
N PHE A 64 -12.56 -14.26 43.96
CA PHE A 64 -12.50 -14.32 42.51
C PHE A 64 -11.25 -13.59 41.98
N SER A 65 -10.94 -12.40 42.50
CA SER A 65 -9.70 -11.67 42.15
C SER A 65 -8.42 -12.38 42.56
N SER A 66 -8.49 -13.23 43.58
CA SER A 66 -7.34 -14.02 44.03
C SER A 66 -7.15 -15.29 43.20
N GLU A 67 -8.23 -15.88 42.70
CA GLU A 67 -8.21 -17.14 41.94
C GLU A 67 -8.00 -16.89 40.42
N HIS A 68 -8.36 -15.70 39.91
CA HIS A 68 -8.26 -15.32 38.50
C HIS A 68 -7.65 -13.91 38.32
N PRO A 69 -6.33 -13.75 38.56
CA PRO A 69 -5.65 -12.44 38.55
C PRO A 69 -5.50 -11.81 37.15
N GLU A 70 -5.69 -12.60 36.08
CA GLU A 70 -5.68 -12.13 34.69
C GLU A 70 -7.00 -11.52 34.19
N GLU A 71 -8.10 -11.70 34.92
CA GLU A 71 -9.42 -11.27 34.50
C GLU A 71 -9.74 -9.89 35.11
N ASP A 72 -9.90 -8.84 34.29
CA ASP A 72 -10.16 -7.48 34.80
C ASP A 72 -11.59 -7.31 35.36
N ASN A 73 -12.52 -8.22 35.05
CA ASN A 73 -13.96 -8.04 35.28
C ASN A 73 -14.54 -9.14 36.18
N HIS A 74 -14.95 -8.77 37.40
CA HIS A 74 -15.19 -9.71 38.49
C HIS A 74 -16.69 -9.90 38.86
N GLU A 75 -17.62 -9.54 37.95
CA GLU A 75 -19.02 -9.30 38.33
C GLU A 75 -20.08 -9.92 37.38
N PRO A 76 -21.23 -10.41 37.90
CA PRO A 76 -22.30 -11.01 37.09
C PRO A 76 -23.14 -9.95 36.33
N GLY A 77 -23.48 -10.28 35.07
CA GLY A 77 -23.80 -9.35 33.97
C GLY A 77 -25.18 -8.69 33.94
N ILE A 78 -25.43 -7.78 34.88
CA ILE A 78 -26.45 -6.73 34.75
C ILE A 78 -25.77 -5.37 34.99
N PHE A 79 -25.80 -4.50 34.00
CA PHE A 79 -25.16 -3.19 34.06
C PHE A 79 -26.22 -2.08 34.11
N ALA A 80 -26.18 -1.21 35.12
CA ALA A 80 -26.92 0.04 35.13
C ALA A 80 -26.23 1.08 34.24
N ILE A 81 -27.03 1.75 33.42
CA ILE A 81 -26.62 2.85 32.56
C ILE A 81 -26.83 4.15 33.32
N VAL A 82 -25.78 4.96 33.39
CA VAL A 82 -25.73 6.15 34.22
C VAL A 82 -25.35 7.37 33.39
N ASN A 83 -26.07 8.47 33.57
CA ASN A 83 -25.74 9.78 33.04
C ASN A 83 -25.37 10.74 34.17
N VAL A 84 -24.20 11.36 34.11
CA VAL A 84 -23.72 12.31 35.13
C VAL A 84 -24.23 13.73 34.84
N ILE A 85 -24.96 14.32 35.79
CA ILE A 85 -25.65 15.61 35.61
C ILE A 85 -25.37 16.52 36.82
N GLY A 86 -24.63 17.62 36.58
CA GLY A 86 -24.28 18.57 37.63
C GLY A 86 -23.52 17.88 38.77
N ASN A 87 -24.03 18.01 40.00
CA ASN A 87 -23.39 17.47 41.20
C ASN A 87 -23.81 16.02 41.53
N SER A 88 -24.61 15.38 40.68
CA SER A 88 -25.11 14.02 40.90
C SER A 88 -25.11 13.21 39.60
N TYR A 89 -25.66 12.00 39.66
CA TYR A 89 -25.85 11.15 38.50
C TYR A 89 -27.30 10.63 38.47
N ARG A 90 -27.77 10.31 37.27
CA ARG A 90 -29.08 9.71 37.01
C ARG A 90 -28.90 8.32 36.40
N GLU A 91 -29.52 7.34 37.01
CA GLU A 91 -29.67 6.01 36.41
C GLU A 91 -30.77 6.08 35.34
N LEU A 92 -30.46 5.63 34.13
CA LEU A 92 -31.37 5.69 32.97
C LEU A 92 -32.09 4.36 32.71
N GLY A 93 -31.50 3.26 33.17
CA GLY A 93 -32.00 1.90 32.97
C GLY A 93 -30.87 0.88 33.07
N PHE A 94 -31.11 -0.33 32.58
CA PHE A 94 -30.23 -1.47 32.74
C PHE A 94 -30.01 -2.20 31.43
N TRP A 95 -28.83 -2.78 31.25
CA TRP A 95 -28.49 -3.67 30.15
C TRP A 95 -28.08 -5.04 30.69
N SER A 96 -28.69 -6.08 30.13
CA SER A 96 -28.43 -7.47 30.49
C SER A 96 -27.94 -8.25 29.28
N ASN A 97 -26.90 -9.06 29.48
CA ASN A 97 -26.33 -9.86 28.41
C ASN A 97 -27.38 -10.85 27.84
N GLY A 98 -27.59 -10.86 26.52
CA GLY A 98 -28.56 -11.71 25.83
C GLY A 98 -30.02 -11.24 25.86
N LEU A 99 -30.41 -10.32 26.77
CA LEU A 99 -31.78 -9.80 26.88
C LEU A 99 -31.93 -8.37 26.33
N GLY A 100 -30.91 -7.51 26.49
CA GLY A 100 -30.92 -6.13 26.00
C GLY A 100 -31.19 -5.09 27.09
N PHE A 101 -31.72 -3.92 26.68
CA PHE A 101 -31.98 -2.76 27.53
C PHE A 101 -33.37 -2.83 28.19
N SER A 102 -33.49 -2.38 29.44
CA SER A 102 -34.73 -2.30 30.21
C SER A 102 -34.73 -1.07 31.13
N GLU A 103 -35.90 -0.48 31.39
CA GLU A 103 -36.01 0.64 32.35
C GLU A 103 -35.98 0.14 33.81
N ASN A 104 -36.54 -1.05 34.04
CA ASN A 104 -36.74 -1.67 35.36
C ASN A 104 -36.44 -3.18 35.30
N ILE A 105 -35.89 -3.73 36.38
CA ILE A 105 -35.54 -5.17 36.49
C ILE A 105 -36.36 -5.90 37.57
N ASN A 106 -37.04 -5.16 38.45
CA ASN A 106 -37.70 -5.72 39.64
C ASN A 106 -39.20 -6.00 39.45
N GLU A 107 -39.75 -5.85 38.24
CA GLU A 107 -41.18 -6.03 37.96
C GLU A 107 -41.46 -7.36 37.26
N ASN A 108 -42.63 -7.96 37.51
CA ASN A 108 -42.98 -9.29 37.00
C ASN A 108 -43.10 -9.35 35.46
N ASN A 109 -43.16 -8.20 34.76
CA ASN A 109 -43.22 -8.08 33.30
C ASN A 109 -42.19 -7.07 32.78
N VAL A 110 -40.90 -7.43 32.79
CA VAL A 110 -39.84 -6.57 32.20
C VAL A 110 -39.89 -6.63 30.68
N THR A 111 -40.01 -5.46 30.04
CA THR A 111 -39.87 -5.33 28.59
C THR A 111 -38.41 -5.04 28.25
N TYR A 112 -37.82 -5.89 27.40
CA TYR A 112 -36.46 -5.68 26.92
C TYR A 112 -36.45 -5.15 25.49
N SER A 113 -35.56 -4.21 25.21
CA SER A 113 -35.35 -3.60 23.90
C SER A 113 -33.92 -3.80 23.42
N SER A 114 -33.72 -3.93 22.11
CA SER A 114 -32.39 -3.92 21.50
C SER A 114 -31.80 -2.51 21.42
N SER A 115 -32.59 -1.47 21.70
CA SER A 115 -32.19 -0.07 21.59
C SER A 115 -32.30 0.69 22.90
N MET A 116 -31.32 1.55 23.16
CA MET A 116 -31.33 2.51 24.27
C MET A 116 -32.42 3.60 24.12
N LYS A 117 -33.10 3.69 22.96
CA LYS A 117 -34.16 4.69 22.71
C LYS A 117 -35.33 4.61 23.71
N GLU A 118 -35.58 3.42 24.23
CA GLU A 118 -36.64 3.17 25.22
C GLU A 118 -36.21 3.58 26.64
N LEU A 119 -34.92 3.90 26.85
CA LEU A 119 -34.43 4.41 28.14
C LEU A 119 -34.65 5.93 28.24
N GLY A 120 -34.60 6.44 29.46
CA GLY A 120 -34.75 7.87 29.72
C GLY A 120 -33.77 8.77 28.92
N GLN A 121 -34.17 10.02 28.71
CA GLN A 121 -33.39 11.00 27.94
C GLN A 121 -31.97 11.19 28.49
N VAL A 122 -30.98 11.09 27.60
CA VAL A 122 -29.56 11.37 27.87
C VAL A 122 -29.31 12.88 27.74
N PHE A 123 -28.75 13.49 28.79
CA PHE A 123 -28.27 14.86 28.79
C PHE A 123 -26.80 14.90 28.36
N TRP A 124 -26.53 15.71 27.35
CA TRP A 124 -25.20 15.88 26.76
C TRP A 124 -24.54 17.18 27.26
N PRO A 125 -23.20 17.24 27.30
CA PRO A 125 -22.50 18.45 27.73
C PRO A 125 -22.74 19.62 26.75
N GLY A 126 -22.94 20.83 27.28
CA GLY A 126 -22.99 22.08 26.50
C GLY A 126 -24.30 22.41 25.78
N GLY A 127 -25.31 21.53 25.78
CA GLY A 127 -26.60 21.70 25.09
C GLY A 127 -26.47 21.59 23.56
N PRO A 128 -27.47 21.01 22.85
CA PRO A 128 -28.92 20.90 23.16
C PRO A 128 -29.41 19.52 23.65
N TRP A 129 -30.72 19.40 23.92
CA TRP A 129 -31.40 18.22 24.51
C TRP A 129 -31.54 16.99 23.59
N TYR A 130 -31.06 17.06 22.35
CA TYR A 130 -31.12 15.95 21.38
C TYR A 130 -29.75 15.29 21.23
N VAL A 131 -29.73 14.02 20.82
CA VAL A 131 -28.50 13.25 20.60
C VAL A 131 -27.58 13.99 19.63
N PRO A 132 -26.35 14.39 20.02
CA PRO A 132 -25.42 15.06 19.14
C PRO A 132 -25.07 14.11 18.01
N ARG A 133 -25.33 14.53 16.77
CA ARG A 133 -24.86 13.79 15.59
C ARG A 133 -23.37 14.09 15.45
N GLY A 134 -22.52 13.08 15.63
CA GLY A 134 -21.05 13.21 15.61
C GLY A 134 -20.44 13.67 14.28
N TRP A 135 -21.27 13.98 13.28
CA TRP A 135 -20.90 14.59 12.01
C TRP A 135 -21.94 15.64 11.64
N THR A 136 -21.52 16.89 11.43
CA THR A 136 -22.31 17.85 10.64
C THR A 136 -22.01 17.57 9.19
N LEU A 137 -22.98 17.05 8.43
CA LEU A 137 -22.83 16.87 6.99
C LEU A 137 -22.42 18.21 6.35
N PRO A 138 -21.44 18.21 5.43
CA PRO A 138 -21.12 19.40 4.64
C PRO A 138 -22.40 19.92 4.00
N THR A 139 -22.67 21.22 4.17
CA THR A 139 -23.83 21.89 3.57
C THR A 139 -23.34 22.81 2.46
N SER A 140 -24.21 23.21 1.54
CA SER A 140 -23.82 24.17 0.50
C SER A 140 -23.28 25.49 1.07
N ALA A 141 -23.66 25.85 2.30
CA ALA A 141 -23.11 26.99 3.03
C ALA A 141 -21.69 26.76 3.60
N LYS A 142 -21.30 25.49 3.80
CA LYS A 142 -19.98 25.08 4.30
C LYS A 142 -19.51 23.80 3.57
N PRO A 143 -19.08 23.92 2.31
CA PRO A 143 -18.58 22.81 1.53
C PRO A 143 -17.23 22.30 2.07
N LEU A 144 -16.88 21.07 1.73
CA LEU A 144 -15.56 20.51 2.06
C LEU A 144 -14.46 21.24 1.33
N ARG A 145 -13.38 21.55 2.05
CA ARG A 145 -12.18 22.19 1.49
C ARG A 145 -11.16 21.12 1.16
N ILE A 146 -10.92 20.91 -0.14
CA ILE A 146 -10.04 19.87 -0.64
C ILE A 146 -8.75 20.48 -1.15
N GLY A 147 -7.63 20.13 -0.54
CA GLY A 147 -6.31 20.55 -1.00
C GLY A 147 -5.83 19.73 -2.20
N VAL A 148 -5.29 20.40 -3.23
CA VAL A 148 -4.74 19.78 -4.43
C VAL A 148 -3.30 20.25 -4.66
N PRO A 149 -2.31 19.35 -4.85
CA PRO A 149 -0.93 19.75 -5.06
C PRO A 149 -0.71 20.39 -6.44
N VAL A 150 -0.10 21.58 -6.48
CA VAL A 150 0.31 22.24 -7.73
C VAL A 150 1.62 21.66 -8.26
N THR A 151 2.48 21.17 -7.36
CA THR A 151 3.84 20.68 -7.63
C THR A 151 3.89 19.25 -8.18
N ALA A 152 2.75 18.64 -8.52
CA ALA A 152 2.72 17.30 -9.11
C ALA A 152 3.56 17.26 -10.39
N ILE A 153 4.51 16.32 -10.46
CA ILE A 153 5.47 16.20 -11.57
C ILE A 153 4.79 15.63 -12.81
N PHE A 154 3.88 14.68 -12.61
CA PHE A 154 3.13 14.02 -13.68
C PHE A 154 1.73 14.62 -13.78
N LYS A 155 1.56 15.54 -14.73
CA LYS A 155 0.31 16.28 -14.94
C LYS A 155 -0.88 15.39 -15.35
N GLN A 156 -0.62 14.15 -15.77
CA GLN A 156 -1.65 13.15 -16.08
C GLN A 156 -2.44 12.75 -14.83
N TYR A 157 -1.80 12.73 -13.65
CA TYR A 157 -2.46 12.39 -12.39
C TYR A 157 -3.15 13.58 -11.76
N VAL A 158 -2.47 14.72 -11.71
CA VAL A 158 -2.98 15.98 -11.15
C VAL A 158 -2.45 17.15 -11.97
N LYS A 159 -3.35 17.96 -12.48
CA LYS A 159 -3.05 19.19 -13.21
C LYS A 159 -3.94 20.31 -12.68
N VAL A 160 -3.28 21.41 -12.33
CA VAL A 160 -3.92 22.66 -11.92
C VAL A 160 -3.58 23.67 -12.99
N GLU A 161 -4.59 24.17 -13.70
CA GLU A 161 -4.42 25.24 -14.69
C GLU A 161 -5.13 26.51 -14.22
N TYR A 162 -4.45 27.63 -14.44
CA TYR A 162 -4.98 28.96 -14.17
C TYR A 162 -5.48 29.53 -15.49
N ASP A 163 -6.80 29.64 -15.64
CA ASP A 163 -7.36 30.28 -16.83
C ASP A 163 -7.19 31.80 -16.72
N GLN A 164 -6.46 32.38 -17.67
CA GLN A 164 -6.13 33.82 -17.69
C GLN A 164 -7.33 34.69 -18.04
N SER A 165 -8.42 34.10 -18.56
CA SER A 165 -9.59 34.83 -19.06
C SER A 165 -10.72 34.98 -18.03
N GLU A 166 -10.93 33.99 -17.15
CA GLU A 166 -12.10 33.96 -16.24
C GLU A 166 -11.75 33.90 -14.74
N ASN A 167 -10.47 34.01 -14.34
CA ASN A 167 -10.03 33.82 -12.93
C ASN A 167 -10.54 32.49 -12.34
N HIS A 168 -10.75 31.49 -13.20
CA HIS A 168 -11.19 30.15 -12.83
C HIS A 168 -9.99 29.21 -12.81
N ILE A 169 -9.89 28.40 -11.76
CA ILE A 169 -8.83 27.40 -11.60
C ILE A 169 -9.42 26.06 -11.98
N SER A 170 -8.88 25.45 -13.03
CA SER A 170 -9.32 24.12 -13.46
C SER A 170 -8.45 23.04 -12.79
N TYR A 171 -9.13 22.02 -12.27
CA TYR A 171 -8.50 20.86 -11.65
C TYR A 171 -8.83 19.63 -12.49
N THR A 172 -7.81 19.06 -13.12
CA THR A 172 -7.91 17.91 -14.01
C THR A 172 -6.87 16.85 -13.65
N GLY A 173 -7.02 15.64 -14.21
CA GLY A 173 -6.11 14.52 -13.98
C GLY A 173 -6.84 13.27 -13.47
N PHE A 174 -6.17 12.12 -13.59
CA PHE A 174 -6.72 10.82 -13.23
C PHE A 174 -7.27 10.78 -11.80
N THR A 175 -6.49 11.26 -10.82
CA THR A 175 -6.89 11.21 -9.41
C THR A 175 -8.11 12.09 -9.12
N ILE A 176 -8.17 13.26 -9.77
CA ILE A 176 -9.32 14.18 -9.65
C ILE A 176 -10.59 13.53 -10.22
N ASN A 177 -10.48 12.85 -11.35
CA ASN A 177 -11.60 12.14 -11.97
C ASN A 177 -12.09 10.97 -11.12
N VAL A 178 -11.18 10.16 -10.55
CA VAL A 178 -11.52 9.08 -9.61
C VAL A 178 -12.27 9.64 -8.41
N PHE A 179 -11.80 10.76 -7.85
CA PHE A 179 -12.46 11.39 -6.71
C PHE A 179 -13.87 11.91 -7.07
N LYS A 180 -14.03 12.61 -8.20
CA LYS A 180 -15.35 13.07 -8.68
C LYS A 180 -16.31 11.90 -8.92
N ALA A 181 -15.86 10.84 -9.58
CA ALA A 181 -16.65 9.63 -9.79
C ALA A 181 -17.05 8.97 -8.46
N THR A 182 -16.18 9.02 -7.45
CA THR A 182 -16.49 8.53 -6.10
C THR A 182 -17.61 9.35 -5.47
N LEU A 183 -17.58 10.69 -5.60
CA LEU A 183 -18.64 11.56 -5.10
C LEU A 183 -19.99 11.29 -5.77
N GLU A 184 -20.01 10.97 -7.06
CA GLU A 184 -21.23 10.63 -7.80
C GLU A 184 -21.89 9.31 -7.35
N GLN A 185 -21.09 8.38 -6.80
CA GLN A 185 -21.57 7.09 -6.30
C GLN A 185 -22.06 7.14 -4.85
N LEU A 186 -21.82 8.24 -4.13
CA LEU A 186 -22.30 8.38 -2.76
C LEU A 186 -23.82 8.56 -2.74
N GLN A 187 -24.48 7.90 -1.79
CA GLN A 187 -25.94 8.00 -1.58
C GLN A 187 -26.42 9.38 -1.08
N PHE A 188 -25.51 10.33 -0.91
CA PHE A 188 -25.76 11.66 -0.36
C PHE A 188 -24.88 12.70 -1.05
N HIS A 189 -25.42 13.92 -1.18
CA HIS A 189 -24.70 15.01 -1.81
C HIS A 189 -23.64 15.59 -0.86
N LEU A 190 -22.39 15.64 -1.33
CA LEU A 190 -21.24 16.11 -0.58
C LEU A 190 -20.60 17.32 -1.29
N PRO A 191 -21.06 18.55 -1.01
CA PRO A 191 -20.54 19.74 -1.68
C PRO A 191 -19.06 19.93 -1.33
N SER A 192 -18.22 20.06 -2.36
CA SER A 192 -16.76 20.12 -2.22
C SER A 192 -16.15 21.18 -3.12
N ASN A 193 -15.16 21.89 -2.57
CA ASN A 193 -14.40 22.94 -3.25
C ASN A 193 -12.92 22.56 -3.25
N PHE A 194 -12.28 22.62 -4.41
CA PHE A 194 -10.86 22.37 -4.57
C PHE A 194 -10.05 23.66 -4.39
N PHE A 195 -8.91 23.55 -3.72
CA PHE A 195 -7.98 24.64 -3.46
C PHE A 195 -6.56 24.22 -3.87
N PRO A 196 -5.84 25.08 -4.61
CA PRO A 196 -4.50 24.75 -5.03
C PRO A 196 -3.54 24.97 -3.86
N PHE A 197 -2.59 24.05 -3.68
CA PHE A 197 -1.57 24.16 -2.65
C PHE A 197 -0.18 24.16 -3.29
N ASN A 198 0.58 25.22 -3.01
CA ASN A 198 1.96 25.35 -3.42
C ASN A 198 2.88 25.01 -2.26
N GLY A 199 3.56 23.86 -2.32
CA GLY A 199 4.42 23.38 -1.25
C GLY A 199 4.72 21.90 -1.40
N THR A 200 5.39 21.32 -0.40
CA THR A 200 5.68 19.88 -0.39
C THR A 200 4.45 19.06 -0.02
N TYR A 201 4.41 17.79 -0.43
CA TYR A 201 3.36 16.86 -0.03
C TYR A 201 3.24 16.68 1.49
N ASP A 202 4.36 16.78 2.22
CA ASP A 202 4.33 16.70 3.68
C ASP A 202 3.59 17.93 4.28
N ALA A 203 3.90 19.12 3.77
CA ALA A 203 3.22 20.36 4.20
C ALA A 203 1.75 20.40 3.77
N LEU A 204 1.41 19.79 2.63
CA LEU A 204 0.03 19.64 2.16
C LEU A 204 -0.79 18.77 3.13
N VAL A 205 -0.25 17.62 3.52
CA VAL A 205 -0.94 16.72 4.46
C VAL A 205 -1.02 17.34 5.86
N GLU A 206 -0.03 18.12 6.27
CA GLU A 206 -0.08 18.88 7.52
C GLU A 206 -1.25 19.88 7.57
N GLN A 207 -1.72 20.41 6.43
CA GLN A 207 -2.89 21.30 6.39
C GLN A 207 -4.18 20.65 6.89
N ILE A 208 -4.28 19.32 6.85
CA ILE A 208 -5.41 18.57 7.42
C ILE A 208 -5.39 18.69 8.95
N TYR A 209 -4.24 18.46 9.57
CA TYR A 209 -4.06 18.62 11.01
C TYR A 209 -4.33 20.06 11.47
N LEU A 210 -3.91 21.05 10.68
CA LEU A 210 -4.18 22.47 10.93
C LEU A 210 -5.64 22.88 10.67
N LYS A 211 -6.48 21.97 10.18
CA LYS A 211 -7.90 22.22 9.82
C LYS A 211 -8.09 23.28 8.74
N ASN A 212 -7.08 23.51 7.90
CA ASN A 212 -7.17 24.39 6.73
C ASN A 212 -7.84 23.66 5.56
N PHE A 213 -7.56 22.37 5.41
CA PHE A 213 -8.26 21.46 4.51
C PHE A 213 -8.96 20.36 5.29
N ASP A 214 -10.09 19.90 4.75
CA ASP A 214 -10.87 18.79 5.31
C ASP A 214 -10.46 17.46 4.65
N ALA A 215 -9.94 17.52 3.43
CA ALA A 215 -9.38 16.39 2.69
C ALA A 215 -8.28 16.85 1.72
N VAL A 216 -7.49 15.91 1.23
CA VAL A 216 -6.50 16.15 0.17
C VAL A 216 -6.74 15.15 -0.96
N VAL A 217 -6.69 15.64 -2.19
CA VAL A 217 -6.80 14.81 -3.39
C VAL A 217 -5.60 15.08 -4.29
N GLY A 218 -4.85 14.03 -4.58
CA GLY A 218 -3.72 14.08 -5.48
C GLY A 218 -2.91 12.80 -5.47
N ASP A 219 -1.78 12.80 -6.19
CA ASP A 219 -0.76 11.75 -6.22
C ASP A 219 0.04 11.69 -4.91
N VAL A 220 -0.67 11.59 -3.78
CA VAL A 220 -0.08 11.60 -2.44
C VAL A 220 0.26 10.18 -2.00
N MET A 221 1.56 9.87 -1.93
CA MET A 221 2.01 8.59 -1.41
C MET A 221 1.67 8.42 0.08
N VAL A 222 1.16 7.24 0.44
CA VAL A 222 0.90 6.83 1.83
C VAL A 222 2.24 6.57 2.53
N LEU A 223 2.56 7.36 3.57
CA LEU A 223 3.82 7.23 4.31
C LEU A 223 3.54 7.20 5.82
N ALA A 224 4.28 6.37 6.57
CA ALA A 224 4.15 6.22 8.03
C ALA A 224 4.17 7.56 8.78
N LYS A 225 5.06 8.49 8.39
CA LYS A 225 5.17 9.82 9.02
C LYS A 225 3.92 10.69 8.83
N ARG A 226 3.16 10.49 7.75
CA ARG A 226 1.98 11.30 7.40
C ARG A 226 0.74 10.90 8.20
N TYR A 227 0.69 9.67 8.72
CA TYR A 227 -0.37 9.21 9.62
C TYR A 227 -0.53 10.04 10.90
N LYS A 228 0.53 10.78 11.30
CA LYS A 228 0.45 11.71 12.44
C LYS A 228 -0.47 12.91 12.16
N HIS A 229 -0.71 13.24 10.90
CA HIS A 229 -1.42 14.45 10.47
C HIS A 229 -2.74 14.14 9.78
N ALA A 230 -2.87 12.98 9.13
CA ALA A 230 -4.08 12.59 8.40
C ALA A 230 -4.24 11.07 8.32
N GLU A 231 -5.48 10.62 8.23
CA GLU A 231 -5.83 9.25 7.84
C GLU A 231 -5.84 9.11 6.31
N PHE A 232 -5.56 7.90 5.81
CA PHE A 232 -5.47 7.61 4.38
C PHE A 232 -6.55 6.61 3.97
N THR A 233 -7.07 6.77 2.76
CA THR A 233 -7.92 5.77 2.11
C THR A 233 -7.09 4.54 1.73
N HIS A 234 -7.78 3.48 1.30
CA HIS A 234 -7.08 2.41 0.59
C HIS A 234 -6.38 2.98 -0.65
N PRO A 235 -5.16 2.53 -0.99
CA PRO A 235 -4.49 2.95 -2.23
C PRO A 235 -5.35 2.61 -3.44
N TYR A 236 -5.53 3.57 -4.34
CA TYR A 236 -6.27 3.39 -5.60
C TYR A 236 -5.35 2.99 -6.77
N THR A 237 -4.04 2.98 -6.55
CA THR A 237 -3.01 2.45 -7.47
C THR A 237 -1.98 1.65 -6.69
N ASP A 238 -1.28 0.76 -7.38
CA ASP A 238 -0.12 0.05 -6.83
C ASP A 238 0.90 1.05 -6.27
N SER A 239 1.43 0.75 -5.09
CA SER A 239 2.45 1.54 -4.43
C SER A 239 3.81 0.83 -4.50
N GLY A 240 4.88 1.58 -4.70
CA GLY A 240 6.23 1.03 -4.77
C GLY A 240 7.23 2.05 -5.29
N LEU A 241 8.51 1.80 -5.03
CA LEU A 241 9.63 2.54 -5.61
C LEU A 241 10.36 1.62 -6.58
N VAL A 242 10.63 2.09 -7.81
CA VAL A 242 11.35 1.32 -8.82
C VAL A 242 12.57 2.08 -9.33
N MET A 243 13.58 1.30 -9.69
CA MET A 243 14.80 1.77 -10.32
C MET A 243 14.70 1.55 -11.83
N ILE A 244 14.86 2.62 -12.60
CA ILE A 244 14.92 2.60 -14.06
C ILE A 244 16.37 2.77 -14.48
N VAL A 245 16.85 1.84 -15.30
CA VAL A 245 18.22 1.82 -15.82
C VAL A 245 18.19 1.69 -17.34
N PRO A 246 19.13 2.34 -18.05
CA PRO A 246 19.25 2.19 -19.49
C PRO A 246 19.64 0.76 -19.84
N VAL A 247 19.10 0.27 -20.94
CA VAL A 247 19.34 -1.08 -21.43
C VAL A 247 20.56 -1.08 -22.34
N GLN A 248 21.39 -2.11 -22.25
CA GLN A 248 22.48 -2.34 -23.21
C GLN A 248 22.22 -3.58 -24.03
N SER A 249 22.44 -3.49 -25.35
CA SER A 249 22.48 -4.67 -26.20
C SER A 249 23.79 -5.41 -25.93
N LYS A 250 23.71 -6.70 -25.62
CA LYS A 250 24.92 -7.52 -25.51
C LYS A 250 25.57 -7.66 -26.88
N SER A 251 26.59 -6.85 -27.16
CA SER A 251 27.44 -7.01 -28.35
C SER A 251 28.38 -8.20 -28.15
N SER A 252 27.82 -9.40 -28.05
CA SER A 252 28.59 -10.64 -28.20
C SER A 252 29.03 -10.69 -29.66
N ASN A 253 30.35 -10.78 -29.92
CA ASN A 253 30.95 -10.94 -31.26
C ASN A 253 30.03 -11.68 -32.24
N LYS A 254 29.29 -10.93 -33.06
CA LYS A 254 28.26 -11.47 -33.97
C LYS A 254 28.84 -12.52 -34.93
N ALA A 255 30.15 -12.44 -35.20
CA ALA A 255 30.88 -13.33 -36.09
C ALA A 255 30.88 -14.81 -35.67
N TRP A 256 30.81 -15.15 -34.37
CA TRP A 256 30.90 -16.54 -33.89
C TRP A 256 29.60 -17.08 -33.28
N LEU A 257 28.47 -16.42 -33.56
CA LEU A 257 27.15 -16.85 -33.08
C LEU A 257 26.78 -18.25 -33.56
N PHE A 258 27.24 -18.67 -34.74
CA PHE A 258 26.96 -19.99 -35.33
C PHE A 258 27.54 -21.18 -34.53
N MET A 259 28.50 -20.97 -33.64
CA MET A 259 29.10 -22.04 -32.83
C MET A 259 28.49 -22.19 -31.44
N LYS A 260 27.66 -21.23 -31.01
CA LYS A 260 26.96 -21.24 -29.73
C LYS A 260 25.75 -22.19 -29.60
N PRO A 261 25.05 -22.62 -30.68
CA PRO A 261 23.89 -23.52 -30.56
C PRO A 261 24.20 -24.87 -29.91
N PHE A 262 25.45 -25.35 -30.04
CA PHE A 262 25.90 -26.59 -29.43
C PHE A 262 27.10 -26.36 -28.52
N THR A 263 27.15 -27.10 -27.42
CA THR A 263 28.31 -27.08 -26.51
C THR A 263 29.50 -27.78 -27.16
N LYS A 264 30.72 -27.52 -26.69
CA LYS A 264 31.94 -28.20 -27.17
C LYS A 264 31.81 -29.74 -27.08
N ALA A 265 31.16 -30.24 -26.03
CA ALA A 265 30.89 -31.67 -25.87
C ALA A 265 29.93 -32.21 -26.94
N MET A 266 28.88 -31.47 -27.28
CA MET A 266 27.96 -31.85 -28.36
C MET A 266 28.63 -31.82 -29.73
N TRP A 267 29.45 -30.82 -30.02
CA TRP A 267 30.25 -30.78 -31.25
C TRP A 267 31.16 -32.01 -31.38
N PHE A 268 31.84 -32.38 -30.28
CA PHE A 268 32.68 -33.58 -30.26
C PHE A 268 31.85 -34.86 -30.45
N LEU A 269 30.71 -34.99 -29.78
CA LEU A 269 29.80 -36.12 -29.92
C LEU A 269 29.29 -36.27 -31.36
N ILE A 270 28.86 -35.18 -31.99
CA ILE A 270 28.40 -35.17 -33.39
C ILE A 270 29.53 -35.61 -34.31
N LEU A 271 30.76 -35.12 -34.10
CA LEU A 271 31.93 -35.56 -34.88
C LEU A 271 32.18 -37.06 -34.70
N THR A 272 32.20 -37.56 -33.46
CA THR A 272 32.43 -38.98 -33.16
C THR A 272 31.37 -39.88 -33.80
N ILE A 273 30.09 -39.52 -33.68
CA ILE A 273 28.97 -40.28 -34.27
C ILE A 273 29.05 -40.29 -35.79
N ASN A 274 29.40 -39.15 -36.43
CA ASN A 274 29.52 -39.09 -37.88
C ASN A 274 30.71 -39.93 -38.41
N VAL A 275 31.86 -39.87 -37.74
CA VAL A 275 33.01 -40.72 -38.09
C VAL A 275 32.67 -42.20 -37.91
N TYR A 276 31.99 -42.56 -36.82
CA TYR A 276 31.52 -43.93 -36.59
C TYR A 276 30.56 -44.40 -37.69
N ASN A 277 29.54 -43.61 -38.03
CA ASN A 277 28.58 -43.96 -39.07
C ASN A 277 29.26 -44.07 -40.46
N GLY A 278 30.15 -43.13 -40.80
CA GLY A 278 30.95 -43.21 -42.03
C GLY A 278 31.81 -44.47 -42.10
N PHE A 279 32.38 -44.89 -40.97
CA PHE A 279 33.14 -46.14 -40.86
C PHE A 279 32.26 -47.39 -41.00
N VAL A 280 31.06 -47.40 -40.41
CA VAL A 280 30.10 -48.51 -40.57
C VAL A 280 29.66 -48.64 -42.02
N ILE A 281 29.30 -47.54 -42.69
CA ILE A 281 28.93 -47.55 -44.11
C ILE A 281 30.09 -48.03 -44.96
N TRP A 282 31.30 -47.53 -44.70
CA TRP A 282 32.49 -47.98 -45.39
C TRP A 282 32.76 -49.48 -45.19
N LEU A 283 32.59 -50.03 -43.97
CA LEU A 283 32.73 -51.47 -43.72
C LEU A 283 31.74 -52.30 -44.54
N ILE A 284 30.49 -51.82 -44.68
CA ILE A 284 29.44 -52.51 -45.44
C ILE A 284 29.72 -52.41 -46.96
N GLU A 285 30.14 -51.26 -47.45
CA GLU A 285 30.31 -50.99 -48.89
C GLU A 285 31.67 -51.44 -49.44
N ARG A 286 32.71 -51.55 -48.60
CA ARG A 286 34.09 -51.89 -49.02
C ARG A 286 34.20 -53.21 -49.78
N ASN A 287 33.34 -54.19 -49.47
CA ASN A 287 33.37 -55.49 -50.15
C ASN A 287 32.54 -55.52 -51.45
N ASN A 288 31.61 -54.58 -51.63
CA ASN A 288 30.62 -54.60 -52.71
C ASN A 288 30.95 -53.59 -53.83
N CYS A 289 31.79 -52.58 -53.57
CA CYS A 289 32.17 -51.57 -54.55
C CYS A 289 33.69 -51.62 -54.84
N PRO A 290 34.13 -52.04 -56.03
CA PRO A 290 35.55 -52.12 -56.38
C PRO A 290 36.25 -50.75 -56.44
N GLU A 291 35.50 -49.65 -56.58
CA GLU A 291 36.02 -48.26 -56.51
C GLU A 291 36.54 -47.86 -55.12
N LEU A 292 36.20 -48.59 -54.04
CA LEU A 292 36.67 -48.32 -52.67
C LEU A 292 37.98 -49.06 -52.30
N ASN A 293 38.49 -49.92 -53.18
CA ASN A 293 39.79 -50.58 -53.01
C ASN A 293 40.88 -49.79 -53.74
N GLY A 294 41.38 -48.74 -53.08
CA GLY A 294 42.47 -47.89 -53.57
C GLY A 294 43.58 -47.69 -52.54
N SER A 295 44.47 -46.74 -52.82
CA SER A 295 45.50 -46.25 -51.88
C SER A 295 44.89 -45.83 -50.53
N VAL A 296 45.66 -45.97 -49.44
CA VAL A 296 45.25 -45.61 -48.07
C VAL A 296 44.72 -44.17 -47.98
N LEU A 297 45.27 -43.25 -48.79
CA LEU A 297 44.83 -41.85 -48.87
C LEU A 297 43.43 -41.72 -49.48
N ASN A 298 43.10 -42.52 -50.50
CA ASN A 298 41.77 -42.53 -51.13
C ASN A 298 40.73 -43.17 -50.20
N GLN A 299 41.13 -44.15 -49.38
CA GLN A 299 40.26 -44.74 -48.36
C GLN A 299 39.95 -43.74 -47.23
N MET A 300 40.93 -42.95 -46.81
CA MET A 300 40.69 -41.88 -45.83
C MET A 300 39.82 -40.75 -46.40
N ALA A 301 40.01 -40.38 -47.66
CA ALA A 301 39.18 -39.37 -48.33
C ALA A 301 37.72 -39.86 -48.53
N THR A 302 37.53 -41.12 -48.89
CA THR A 302 36.18 -41.72 -49.02
C THR A 302 35.49 -41.87 -47.67
N LEU A 303 36.20 -42.26 -46.61
CA LEU A 303 35.68 -42.26 -45.23
C LEU A 303 35.24 -40.86 -44.78
N MET A 304 36.05 -39.83 -45.06
CA MET A 304 35.71 -38.45 -44.74
C MET A 304 34.49 -37.96 -45.53
N TRP A 305 34.38 -38.34 -46.81
CA TRP A 305 33.24 -38.00 -47.67
C TRP A 305 31.94 -38.69 -47.22
N LEU A 306 32.01 -39.97 -46.84
CA LEU A 306 30.86 -40.71 -46.31
C LEU A 306 30.39 -40.13 -44.96
N ALA A 307 31.32 -39.84 -44.05
CA ALA A 307 31.00 -39.18 -42.78
C ALA A 307 30.40 -37.77 -42.97
N PHE A 308 30.82 -37.03 -44.00
CA PHE A 308 30.21 -35.76 -44.35
C PHE A 308 28.78 -35.95 -44.89
N LYS A 309 28.54 -36.95 -45.75
CA LYS A 309 27.20 -37.26 -46.25
C LYS A 309 26.22 -37.64 -45.13
N THR A 310 26.65 -38.44 -44.15
CA THR A 310 25.77 -38.85 -43.03
C THR A 310 25.28 -37.67 -42.20
N LEU A 311 26.06 -36.59 -42.11
CA LEU A 311 25.68 -35.39 -41.37
C LEU A 311 24.46 -34.69 -41.99
N PHE A 312 24.31 -34.75 -43.33
CA PHE A 312 23.15 -34.20 -44.04
C PHE A 312 21.96 -35.17 -44.11
N SER A 313 22.19 -36.47 -43.92
CA SER A 313 21.13 -37.49 -43.93
C SER A 313 20.35 -37.59 -42.61
N ILE A 314 20.77 -36.89 -41.54
CA ILE A 314 20.07 -36.84 -40.25
C ILE A 314 19.35 -35.49 -40.12
N PRO A 315 18.11 -35.35 -40.62
CA PRO A 315 17.39 -34.07 -40.66
C PRO A 315 17.10 -33.50 -39.27
N VAL A 316 17.08 -34.36 -38.23
CA VAL A 316 16.85 -33.94 -36.84
C VAL A 316 17.95 -33.01 -36.35
N ILE A 317 19.23 -33.30 -36.64
CA ILE A 317 20.38 -32.48 -36.17
C ILE A 317 20.32 -31.09 -36.79
N MET A 318 20.05 -31.00 -38.10
CA MET A 318 19.93 -29.73 -38.81
C MET A 318 18.74 -28.90 -38.33
N GLN A 319 17.61 -29.54 -38.05
CA GLN A 319 16.43 -28.86 -37.52
C GLN A 319 16.67 -28.34 -36.11
N THR A 320 17.27 -29.13 -35.21
CA THR A 320 17.58 -28.70 -33.84
C THR A 320 18.61 -27.57 -33.83
N TYR A 321 19.63 -27.65 -34.69
CA TYR A 321 20.60 -26.57 -34.86
C TYR A 321 19.93 -25.27 -35.34
N THR A 322 19.11 -25.36 -36.40
CA THR A 322 18.42 -24.20 -36.98
C THR A 322 17.43 -23.60 -36.00
N ALA A 323 16.64 -24.42 -35.29
CA ALA A 323 15.70 -23.96 -34.28
C ALA A 323 16.42 -23.23 -33.12
N SER A 324 17.53 -23.78 -32.65
CA SER A 324 18.32 -23.19 -31.55
C SER A 324 18.99 -21.88 -31.97
N LEU A 325 19.57 -21.84 -33.17
CA LEU A 325 20.14 -20.62 -33.74
C LEU A 325 19.07 -19.54 -33.96
N THR A 326 17.91 -19.93 -34.48
CA THR A 326 16.78 -19.02 -34.72
C THR A 326 16.27 -18.44 -33.41
N SER A 327 16.05 -19.28 -32.38
CA SER A 327 15.67 -18.81 -31.04
C SER A 327 16.68 -17.82 -30.46
N MET A 328 17.97 -18.03 -30.69
CA MET A 328 19.02 -17.14 -30.21
C MET A 328 19.07 -15.81 -30.99
N LEU A 329 18.69 -15.81 -32.28
CA LEU A 329 18.64 -14.60 -33.11
C LEU A 329 17.35 -13.79 -32.92
N THR A 330 16.25 -14.44 -32.54
CA THR A 330 14.96 -13.76 -32.30
C THR A 330 14.91 -13.08 -30.93
N ILE A 331 15.60 -13.61 -29.92
CA ILE A 331 15.66 -13.00 -28.59
C ILE A 331 16.69 -11.86 -28.61
N GLN A 332 16.22 -10.61 -28.58
CA GLN A 332 17.08 -9.48 -28.28
C GLN A 332 17.61 -9.62 -26.84
N GLN A 333 18.90 -9.91 -26.69
CA GLN A 333 19.57 -9.95 -25.39
C GLN A 333 19.82 -8.52 -24.89
N LEU A 334 18.78 -7.98 -24.27
CA LEU A 334 18.77 -6.71 -23.56
C LEU A 334 19.15 -6.99 -22.11
N GLU A 335 20.32 -6.53 -21.69
CA GLU A 335 20.76 -6.61 -20.29
C GLU A 335 20.71 -5.20 -19.68
N PRO A 336 20.30 -5.05 -18.41
CA PRO A 336 20.35 -3.75 -17.75
C PRO A 336 21.82 -3.31 -17.61
N THR A 337 22.09 -2.01 -17.80
CA THR A 337 23.45 -1.46 -17.59
C THR A 337 23.97 -1.73 -16.18
N ILE A 338 23.06 -1.78 -15.21
CA ILE A 338 23.34 -1.97 -13.79
C ILE A 338 22.39 -3.03 -13.28
N ALA A 339 22.94 -4.10 -12.70
CA ALA A 339 22.18 -5.28 -12.33
C ALA A 339 21.26 -5.04 -11.13
N ASP A 340 21.73 -4.29 -10.13
CA ASP A 340 21.03 -4.08 -8.87
C ASP A 340 21.45 -2.76 -8.18
N VAL A 341 20.74 -2.45 -7.10
CA VAL A 341 20.98 -1.24 -6.29
C VAL A 341 22.35 -1.29 -5.61
N GLU A 342 22.85 -2.47 -5.24
CA GLU A 342 24.15 -2.64 -4.60
C GLU A 342 25.31 -2.30 -5.55
N ALA A 343 25.25 -2.77 -6.80
CA ALA A 343 26.19 -2.39 -7.85
C ALA A 343 26.15 -0.88 -8.10
N LEU A 344 24.97 -0.27 -8.06
CA LEU A 344 24.82 1.18 -8.20
C LEU A 344 25.47 1.95 -7.04
N GLN A 345 25.29 1.50 -5.80
CA GLN A 345 25.92 2.09 -4.61
C GLN A 345 27.46 2.06 -4.72
N ASN A 346 28.00 0.91 -5.14
CA ASN A 346 29.44 0.72 -5.30
C ASN A 346 30.03 1.54 -6.46
N SER A 347 29.24 1.78 -7.52
CA SER A 347 29.68 2.56 -8.68
C SER A 347 29.88 4.05 -8.38
N ASN A 348 29.31 4.55 -7.27
CA ASN A 348 29.37 5.95 -6.87
C ASN A 348 28.82 6.91 -7.96
N ALA A 349 27.92 6.42 -8.80
CA ALA A 349 27.33 7.15 -9.92
C ALA A 349 26.24 8.14 -9.48
N MET A 350 25.96 9.12 -10.34
CA MET A 350 24.88 10.09 -10.17
C MET A 350 23.52 9.41 -10.42
N ILE A 351 22.55 9.64 -9.54
CA ILE A 351 21.20 9.07 -9.64
C ILE A 351 20.13 10.16 -9.65
N GLY A 352 19.05 9.94 -10.41
CA GLY A 352 17.93 10.87 -10.52
C GLY A 352 16.75 10.53 -9.63
N HIS A 353 16.07 11.53 -9.09
CA HIS A 353 14.80 11.36 -8.36
C HIS A 353 13.86 12.58 -8.46
N PRO A 354 12.57 12.45 -8.09
CA PRO A 354 11.62 13.52 -8.36
C PRO A 354 11.81 14.64 -7.35
N ASN A 355 11.70 15.89 -7.81
CA ASN A 355 11.77 17.03 -6.91
C ASN A 355 10.55 17.10 -5.98
N GLY A 356 10.76 17.49 -4.73
CA GLY A 356 9.67 17.54 -3.73
C GLY A 356 9.08 16.17 -3.33
N SER A 357 9.62 15.06 -3.85
CA SER A 357 9.22 13.71 -3.45
C SER A 357 9.99 13.24 -2.21
N PHE A 358 9.40 12.28 -1.48
CA PHE A 358 10.06 11.60 -0.36
C PHE A 358 11.24 10.73 -0.81
N VAL A 359 11.33 10.40 -2.10
CA VAL A 359 12.35 9.52 -2.67
C VAL A 359 13.76 10.00 -2.34
N SER A 360 14.02 11.32 -2.38
CA SER A 360 15.34 11.88 -2.02
C SER A 360 15.78 11.47 -0.61
N LYS A 361 14.89 11.63 0.38
CA LYS A 361 15.16 11.23 1.76
C LYS A 361 15.31 9.72 1.88
N TYR A 362 14.47 8.95 1.19
CA TYR A 362 14.58 7.49 1.19
C TYR A 362 15.94 7.00 0.62
N LEU A 363 16.41 7.60 -0.47
CA LEU A 363 17.70 7.26 -1.09
C LEU A 363 18.88 7.52 -0.15
N VAL A 364 18.86 8.62 0.59
CA VAL A 364 19.95 9.00 1.50
C VAL A 364 19.84 8.28 2.85
N ASP A 365 18.67 8.29 3.47
CA ASP A 365 18.47 7.82 4.84
C ASP A 365 18.38 6.29 4.93
N VAL A 366 17.76 5.65 3.93
CA VAL A 366 17.49 4.19 3.93
C VAL A 366 18.43 3.44 3.00
N LEU A 367 18.63 3.93 1.77
CA LEU A 367 19.53 3.30 0.81
C LEU A 367 20.97 3.83 0.87
N HIS A 368 21.28 4.72 1.82
CA HIS A 368 22.64 5.19 2.11
C HIS A 368 23.42 5.73 0.91
N PHE A 369 22.73 6.26 -0.10
CA PHE A 369 23.38 6.98 -1.19
C PHE A 369 23.97 8.30 -0.69
N LYS A 370 25.10 8.70 -1.26
CA LYS A 370 25.73 9.99 -0.92
C LYS A 370 24.82 11.13 -1.38
N PRO A 371 24.55 12.16 -0.55
CA PRO A 371 23.69 13.27 -0.93
C PRO A 371 24.15 13.98 -2.22
N ASN A 372 25.47 14.15 -2.39
CA ASN A 372 26.06 14.76 -3.59
C ASN A 372 25.91 13.90 -4.85
N ASN A 373 25.53 12.63 -4.71
CA ASN A 373 25.31 11.70 -5.82
C ASN A 373 23.84 11.62 -6.24
N THR A 374 22.97 12.47 -5.70
CA THR A 374 21.54 12.53 -6.06
C THR A 374 21.20 13.83 -6.78
N LYS A 375 20.35 13.77 -7.80
CA LYS A 375 19.89 14.93 -8.55
C LYS A 375 18.38 14.91 -8.72
N ALA A 376 17.75 16.06 -8.43
CA ALA A 376 16.31 16.24 -8.51
C ALA A 376 15.87 16.71 -9.91
N TYR A 377 14.77 16.17 -10.41
CA TYR A 377 14.16 16.57 -11.69
C TYR A 377 12.68 16.93 -11.53
N ASN A 378 12.24 17.92 -12.32
CA ASN A 378 10.89 18.50 -12.26
C ASN A 378 9.96 18.04 -13.39
N SER A 379 10.49 17.35 -14.41
CA SER A 379 9.70 16.89 -15.55
C SER A 379 10.17 15.50 -16.01
N PRO A 380 9.26 14.68 -16.55
CA PRO A 380 9.61 13.37 -17.13
C PRO A 380 10.66 13.48 -18.25
N GLU A 381 10.55 14.49 -19.10
CA GLU A 381 11.44 14.68 -20.26
C GLU A 381 12.89 14.93 -19.82
N ALA A 382 13.06 15.70 -18.73
CA ALA A 382 14.38 15.96 -18.15
C ALA A 382 15.04 14.67 -17.63
N TYR A 383 14.27 13.71 -17.10
CA TYR A 383 14.80 12.39 -16.74
C TYR A 383 15.23 11.59 -17.95
N ALA A 384 14.38 11.53 -18.97
CA ALA A 384 14.68 10.80 -20.19
C ALA A 384 15.97 11.33 -20.82
N GLN A 385 16.13 12.65 -20.87
CA GLN A 385 17.34 13.29 -21.37
C GLN A 385 18.57 12.97 -20.52
N ALA A 386 18.46 13.01 -19.19
CA ALA A 386 19.56 12.73 -18.28
C ALA A 386 20.03 11.25 -18.32
N LEU A 387 19.10 10.31 -18.50
CA LEU A 387 19.43 8.90 -18.73
C LEU A 387 20.13 8.70 -20.08
N ARG A 388 19.64 9.37 -21.14
CA ARG A 388 20.22 9.29 -22.50
C ARG A 388 21.62 9.89 -22.59
N SER A 389 21.84 11.03 -21.94
CA SER A 389 23.15 11.69 -21.89
C SER A 389 24.15 10.97 -20.98
N LYS A 390 23.71 9.92 -20.26
CA LYS A 390 24.47 9.23 -19.20
C LYS A 390 24.91 10.18 -18.08
N GLU A 391 24.19 11.28 -17.88
CA GLU A 391 24.37 12.18 -16.75
C GLU A 391 23.99 11.46 -15.45
N ILE A 392 22.90 10.68 -15.49
CA ILE A 392 22.52 9.77 -14.42
C ILE A 392 22.61 8.32 -14.88
N ALA A 393 23.05 7.46 -13.97
CA ALA A 393 23.18 6.03 -14.22
C ALA A 393 21.86 5.27 -14.00
N ALA A 394 21.00 5.81 -13.11
CA ALA A 394 19.67 5.28 -12.84
C ALA A 394 18.72 6.39 -12.38
N ALA A 395 17.43 6.18 -12.59
CA ALA A 395 16.36 7.02 -12.06
C ALA A 395 15.49 6.23 -11.08
N PHE A 396 15.18 6.80 -9.92
CA PHE A 396 14.28 6.21 -8.94
C PHE A 396 12.92 6.90 -9.00
N LEU A 397 11.88 6.17 -9.38
CA LEU A 397 10.53 6.70 -9.56
C LEU A 397 9.50 5.86 -8.79
N GLU A 398 8.43 6.49 -8.35
CA GLU A 398 7.27 5.80 -7.78
C GLU A 398 6.61 4.93 -8.87
N TYR A 399 6.12 3.76 -8.50
CA TYR A 399 5.70 2.73 -9.46
C TYR A 399 4.66 3.20 -10.51
N PRO A 400 3.58 3.92 -10.14
CA PRO A 400 2.63 4.45 -11.14
C PRO A 400 3.31 5.41 -12.12
N LEU A 401 4.24 6.23 -11.63
CA LEU A 401 4.98 7.20 -12.42
C LEU A 401 5.96 6.50 -13.37
N ALA A 402 6.61 5.43 -12.91
CA ALA A 402 7.50 4.63 -13.72
C ALA A 402 6.75 3.90 -14.85
N LYS A 403 5.54 3.39 -14.59
CA LYS A 403 4.71 2.77 -15.61
C LYS A 403 4.31 3.77 -16.70
N HIS A 404 3.95 4.99 -16.30
CA HIS A 404 3.67 6.08 -17.24
C HIS A 404 4.93 6.48 -18.02
N PHE A 405 6.06 6.68 -17.33
CA PHE A 405 7.34 7.06 -17.91
C PHE A 405 7.86 6.03 -18.91
N GLN A 406 7.72 4.74 -18.60
CA GLN A 406 8.03 3.68 -19.54
C GLN A 406 7.07 3.77 -20.72
N GLY A 407 5.75 3.81 -20.49
CA GLY A 407 4.71 3.84 -21.52
C GLY A 407 4.73 4.98 -22.55
N ASP A 408 5.57 6.00 -22.38
CA ASP A 408 5.64 7.17 -23.24
C ASP A 408 6.60 6.96 -24.44
N PRO A 409 6.12 6.99 -25.70
CA PRO A 409 6.95 6.82 -26.90
C PRO A 409 8.14 7.77 -26.97
N ASP A 410 7.99 9.01 -26.48
CA ASP A 410 9.05 10.02 -26.51
C ASP A 410 10.14 9.71 -25.47
N CYS A 411 9.83 8.84 -24.49
CA CYS A 411 10.77 8.33 -23.48
C CYS A 411 11.41 6.99 -23.90
N TYR A 412 10.72 6.14 -24.67
CA TYR A 412 11.13 4.77 -25.05
C TYR A 412 12.38 4.63 -25.94
N LEU A 413 12.82 5.66 -26.67
CA LEU A 413 14.00 5.58 -27.57
C LEU A 413 15.36 5.57 -26.82
N ALA A 414 15.42 4.98 -25.63
CA ALA A 414 16.62 4.88 -24.78
C ALA A 414 17.35 3.55 -24.95
#